data_AF-A0A7S2DZP0-F1
#
_entry.id   AF-A0A7S2DZP0-F1
#
_cell.length_a   1.000
_cell.length_b   1.000
_cell.length_c   1.000
_cell.angle_alpha   90.00
_cell.angle_beta   90.00
_cell.angle_gamma   90.00
#
_symmetry.space_group_name_H-M   'P 1'
#
loop_
_entity.id
_entity.type
_entity.pdbx_description
1 polymer ?
#
loop_
_entity_poly.entity_id
_entity_poly.type
_entity_poly.pdbx_seq_one_letter_code
_entity_poly.pdbx_strand_id
1 'polypeptide(L)'
;MGVEGLCESNDEITRGEPGYPLVGADLELVKLKPLKVFTKGEIVAVKNEGPTSGLVYGAVVEGGGGASLSRLRVQVGKGREVDLISSEVFSLESGAKSTRPNDKACDSNFQELSGANSILRSTHNSEDDLELTLTTNGDDKNAATNQSALLPVDRGDIVHAVQDLLKSANLSLDDDVKNVMESNLELRDQIAQKEIHMESLVNEGRILAKNMSKGMDVFLCPITRELMEDPVICADGHTYERYAIEMWLRTNSRSPKTNQPLSSTQLIPNHALRNTIEAMTESMDAVKKFANTYN
;
A
#
# COMPACT_ATOMS: atom_id res chain seq x y z
N MET A 1 12.14 -49.04 52.48
CA MET A 1 11.04 -48.04 52.56
C MET A 1 11.64 -46.77 53.13
N GLY A 2 11.53 -45.67 52.41
CA GLY A 2 12.09 -44.37 52.80
C GLY A 2 12.40 -43.56 51.55
N VAL A 3 11.35 -43.07 50.92
CA VAL A 3 11.31 -42.26 49.69
C VAL A 3 12.22 -41.03 49.79
N GLU A 4 13.21 -40.93 48.90
CA GLU A 4 13.86 -39.67 48.55
C GLU A 4 12.82 -38.83 47.80
N GLY A 5 12.30 -37.80 48.48
CA GLY A 5 11.42 -36.81 47.87
C GLY A 5 12.21 -36.01 46.84
N LEU A 6 11.85 -36.19 45.56
CA LEU A 6 12.24 -35.31 44.47
C LEU A 6 11.74 -33.90 44.80
N CYS A 7 12.66 -33.02 45.16
CA CYS A 7 12.44 -31.58 45.05
C CYS A 7 12.40 -31.25 43.56
N GLU A 8 11.26 -31.47 42.90
CA GLU A 8 10.98 -30.80 41.63
C GLU A 8 11.01 -29.29 41.94
N SER A 9 12.09 -28.62 41.55
CA SER A 9 12.26 -27.19 41.70
C SER A 9 11.07 -26.49 41.03
N ASN A 10 10.36 -25.64 41.78
CA ASN A 10 9.21 -24.85 41.33
C ASN A 10 9.44 -24.11 39.98
N ASP A 11 10.69 -23.94 39.57
CA ASP A 11 11.12 -23.32 38.32
C ASP A 11 10.66 -24.08 37.06
N GLU A 12 10.42 -25.40 37.14
CA GLU A 12 10.01 -26.20 35.97
C GLU A 12 8.50 -26.07 35.67
N ILE A 13 7.69 -25.70 36.67
CA ILE A 13 6.23 -25.57 36.55
C ILE A 13 5.84 -24.31 35.77
N THR A 14 6.61 -23.23 35.89
CA THR A 14 6.30 -21.93 35.27
C THR A 14 7.05 -21.68 33.95
N ARG A 15 7.77 -22.69 33.44
CA ARG A 15 8.57 -22.58 32.21
C ARG A 15 7.67 -22.27 31.01
N GLY A 16 7.92 -21.15 30.34
CA GLY A 16 7.16 -20.72 29.16
C GLY A 16 5.79 -20.09 29.48
N GLU A 17 5.46 -19.86 30.74
CA GLU A 17 4.28 -19.08 31.12
C GLU A 17 4.56 -17.57 31.07
N PRO A 18 3.79 -16.77 30.29
CA PRO A 18 4.00 -15.34 30.19
C PRO A 18 3.98 -14.61 31.54
N GLY A 19 4.98 -13.74 31.75
CA GLY A 19 5.15 -12.94 32.96
C GLY A 19 5.96 -13.59 34.07
N TYR A 20 6.37 -14.85 33.92
CA TYR A 20 7.32 -15.49 34.82
C TYR A 20 8.77 -15.30 34.36
N PRO A 21 9.74 -15.27 35.29
CA PRO A 21 11.16 -15.21 34.95
C PRO A 21 11.61 -16.39 34.09
N LEU A 22 12.59 -16.17 33.21
CA LEU A 22 13.22 -17.25 32.46
C LEU A 22 13.95 -18.24 33.37
N VAL A 23 13.79 -19.53 33.08
CA VAL A 23 14.54 -20.60 33.75
C VAL A 23 15.98 -20.62 33.23
N GLY A 24 16.94 -21.05 34.08
CA GLY A 24 18.37 -21.11 33.75
C GLY A 24 18.70 -21.77 32.40
N ALA A 25 18.04 -22.88 32.08
CA ALA A 25 18.23 -23.59 30.81
C ALA A 25 17.79 -22.78 29.58
N ASP A 26 16.75 -21.94 29.72
CA ASP A 26 16.25 -21.11 28.62
C ASP A 26 17.04 -19.81 28.48
N LEU A 27 17.67 -19.31 29.55
CA LEU A 27 18.55 -18.13 29.50
C LEU A 27 19.72 -18.32 28.52
N GLU A 28 20.28 -19.53 28.44
CA GLU A 28 21.37 -19.86 27.50
C GLU A 28 20.91 -19.92 26.04
N LEU A 29 19.60 -20.04 25.80
CA LEU A 29 18.98 -20.15 24.48
C LEU A 29 18.45 -18.81 23.94
N VAL A 30 18.52 -17.75 24.75
CA VAL A 30 18.10 -16.40 24.39
C VAL A 30 19.01 -15.84 23.30
N LYS A 31 18.44 -15.56 22.13
CA LYS A 31 19.13 -14.88 21.04
C LYS A 31 18.33 -13.71 20.52
N LEU A 32 19.01 -12.58 20.33
CA LEU A 32 18.42 -11.42 19.70
C LEU A 32 18.38 -11.61 18.18
N LYS A 33 17.18 -11.55 17.59
CA LYS A 33 16.96 -11.66 16.14
C LYS A 33 15.96 -10.61 15.66
N PRO A 34 16.38 -9.34 15.49
CA PRO A 34 15.47 -8.21 15.26
C PRO A 34 14.68 -8.29 13.95
N LEU A 35 15.19 -9.01 12.95
CA LEU A 35 14.55 -9.17 11.63
C LEU A 35 13.85 -10.53 11.47
N LYS A 36 13.66 -11.27 12.56
CA LYS A 36 12.91 -12.53 12.52
C LYS A 36 11.42 -12.25 12.32
N VAL A 37 10.75 -13.13 11.58
CA VAL A 37 9.28 -13.20 11.58
C VAL A 37 8.81 -13.89 12.86
N PHE A 38 8.06 -13.18 13.70
CA PHE A 38 7.47 -13.74 14.91
C PHE A 38 6.03 -14.16 14.65
N THR A 39 5.65 -15.38 15.05
CA THR A 39 4.30 -15.91 14.82
C THR A 39 3.43 -15.76 16.07
N LYS A 40 2.12 -15.63 15.86
CA LYS A 40 1.16 -15.59 16.96
C LYS A 40 1.24 -16.87 17.80
N GLY A 41 1.34 -16.71 19.12
CA GLY A 41 1.51 -17.78 20.09
C GLY A 41 2.97 -18.16 20.35
N GLU A 42 3.94 -17.58 19.64
CA GLU A 42 5.35 -17.85 19.87
C GLU A 42 5.78 -17.35 21.26
N ILE A 43 6.50 -18.22 22.00
CA ILE A 43 7.09 -17.85 23.28
C ILE A 43 8.42 -17.14 23.05
N VAL A 44 8.51 -15.94 23.60
CA VAL A 44 9.66 -15.04 23.48
C VAL A 44 10.16 -14.65 24.86
N ALA A 45 11.35 -14.06 24.92
CA ALA A 45 11.85 -13.45 26.13
C ALA A 45 11.85 -11.93 26.00
N VAL A 46 11.42 -11.25 27.05
CA VAL A 46 11.27 -9.79 27.09
C VAL A 46 11.97 -9.26 28.34
N LYS A 47 12.61 -8.10 28.24
CA LYS A 47 13.22 -7.43 29.38
C LYS A 47 12.14 -6.86 30.31
N ASN A 48 12.20 -7.22 31.59
CA ASN A 48 11.32 -6.67 32.61
C ASN A 48 11.89 -5.33 33.13
N GLU A 49 11.07 -4.28 33.10
CA GLU A 49 11.42 -2.96 33.64
C GLU A 49 11.09 -2.81 35.15
N GLY A 50 10.63 -3.89 35.79
CA GLY A 50 10.33 -3.91 37.23
C GLY A 50 11.57 -3.96 38.15
N PRO A 51 11.36 -3.95 39.48
CA PRO A 51 12.44 -3.94 40.48
C PRO A 51 13.36 -5.17 40.44
N THR A 52 12.92 -6.27 39.82
CA THR A 52 13.74 -7.42 39.45
C THR A 52 14.16 -7.29 37.98
N SER A 53 15.27 -6.58 37.74
CA SER A 53 15.85 -6.48 36.40
C SER A 53 16.24 -7.87 35.89
N GLY A 54 15.55 -8.35 34.85
CA GLY A 54 15.75 -9.69 34.29
C GLY A 54 14.88 -9.95 33.06
N LEU A 55 15.03 -11.13 32.44
CA LEU A 55 14.18 -11.57 31.33
C LEU A 55 12.98 -12.35 31.86
N VAL A 56 11.81 -12.07 31.28
CA VAL A 56 10.56 -12.80 31.55
C VAL A 56 10.03 -13.43 30.26
N TYR A 57 9.28 -14.52 30.38
CA TYR A 57 8.59 -15.09 29.24
C TYR A 57 7.49 -14.15 28.77
N GLY A 58 7.33 -14.06 27.45
CA GLY A 58 6.20 -13.43 26.80
C GLY A 58 5.61 -14.33 25.73
N ALA A 59 4.38 -14.07 25.31
CA ALA A 59 3.74 -14.74 24.19
C ALA A 59 3.27 -13.71 23.16
N VAL A 60 3.63 -13.91 21.89
CA VAL A 60 3.26 -12.99 20.81
C VAL A 60 1.76 -13.11 20.52
N VAL A 61 1.01 -12.01 20.67
CA VAL A 61 -0.44 -11.94 20.45
C VAL A 61 -0.75 -11.51 19.01
N GLU A 62 -0.03 -10.51 18.55
CA GLU A 62 -0.09 -9.96 17.21
C GLU A 62 1.35 -9.69 16.78
N GLY A 63 1.75 -10.31 15.67
CA GLY A 63 3.12 -10.27 15.18
C GLY A 63 3.15 -9.94 13.71
N GLY A 64 4.18 -9.20 13.32
CA GLY A 64 4.64 -9.07 11.95
C GLY A 64 6.13 -9.36 11.93
N GLY A 65 6.73 -9.43 10.75
CA GLY A 65 8.19 -9.52 10.64
C GLY A 65 8.63 -9.98 9.25
N GLY A 66 9.93 -9.86 8.99
CA GLY A 66 10.53 -10.14 7.69
C GLY A 66 11.79 -9.31 7.45
N ALA A 67 11.83 -8.57 6.34
CA ALA A 67 13.02 -7.82 5.92
C ALA A 67 13.33 -6.55 6.76
N SER A 68 12.47 -6.15 7.70
CA SER A 68 12.60 -4.93 8.50
C SER A 68 12.19 -5.15 9.96
N LEU A 69 12.51 -4.18 10.83
CA LEU A 69 11.93 -4.12 12.18
C LEU A 69 10.41 -4.04 12.09
N SER A 70 9.75 -4.63 13.08
CA SER A 70 8.29 -4.67 13.16
C SER A 70 7.84 -4.46 14.59
N ARG A 71 6.63 -3.89 14.75
CA ARG A 71 6.00 -3.78 16.05
C ARG A 71 5.27 -5.09 16.35
N LEU A 72 5.39 -5.55 17.59
CA LEU A 72 4.86 -6.81 18.09
C LEU A 72 4.02 -6.52 19.33
N ARG A 73 2.83 -7.10 19.42
CA ARG A 73 2.08 -7.13 20.69
C ARG A 73 2.44 -8.39 21.44
N VAL A 74 3.01 -8.25 22.63
CA VAL A 74 3.47 -9.37 23.46
C VAL A 74 2.72 -9.37 24.79
N GLN A 75 2.13 -10.50 25.13
CA GLN A 75 1.58 -10.76 26.45
C GLN A 75 2.73 -11.07 27.41
N VAL A 76 2.85 -10.30 28.50
CA VAL A 76 3.94 -10.41 29.50
C VAL A 76 3.39 -10.69 30.91
N GLY A 77 2.16 -11.20 31.02
CA GLY A 77 1.51 -11.54 32.28
C GLY A 77 0.00 -11.68 32.12
N LYS A 78 -0.70 -12.02 33.20
CA LYS A 78 -2.17 -12.21 33.19
C LYS A 78 -2.90 -10.96 32.71
N GLY A 79 -3.31 -10.97 31.44
CA GLY A 79 -4.04 -9.87 30.78
C GLY A 79 -3.22 -8.61 30.51
N ARG A 80 -1.88 -8.64 30.66
CA ARG A 80 -1.00 -7.51 30.35
C ARG A 80 -0.33 -7.73 29.00
N GLU A 81 -0.67 -6.89 28.03
CA GLU A 81 -0.06 -6.85 26.71
C GLU A 81 0.74 -5.56 26.56
N VAL A 82 1.89 -5.65 25.90
CA VAL A 82 2.79 -4.52 25.64
C VAL A 82 3.18 -4.55 24.16
N ASP A 83 3.15 -3.39 23.53
CA ASP A 83 3.63 -3.23 22.17
C ASP A 83 5.14 -2.93 22.21
N LEU A 84 5.93 -3.81 21.59
CA LEU A 84 7.39 -3.78 21.57
C LEU A 84 7.89 -3.79 20.13
N ILE A 85 9.10 -3.29 19.91
CA ILE A 85 9.79 -3.44 18.63
C ILE A 85 10.50 -4.80 18.61
N SER A 86 10.61 -5.42 17.44
CA SER A 86 11.30 -6.71 17.29
C SER A 86 12.75 -6.73 17.76
N SER A 87 13.41 -5.58 17.92
CA SER A 87 14.74 -5.44 18.55
C SER A 87 14.74 -5.52 20.07
N GLU A 88 13.58 -5.44 20.72
CA GLU A 88 13.40 -5.51 22.17
C GLU A 88 12.97 -6.91 22.62
N VAL A 89 12.71 -7.79 21.65
CA VAL A 89 12.20 -9.16 21.85
C VAL A 89 13.28 -10.17 21.50
N PHE A 90 13.51 -11.13 22.39
CA PHE A 90 14.49 -12.18 22.19
C PHE A 90 13.82 -13.49 21.80
N SER A 91 14.38 -14.15 20.78
CA SER A 91 13.98 -15.48 20.35
C SER A 91 14.60 -16.53 21.27
N LEU A 92 13.83 -17.51 21.68
CA LEU A 92 14.33 -18.72 22.34
C LEU A 92 14.59 -19.78 21.27
N GLU A 93 15.86 -20.12 21.00
CA GLU A 93 16.15 -21.23 20.11
C GLU A 93 15.95 -22.54 20.86
N SER A 94 14.95 -23.34 20.48
CA SER A 94 14.66 -24.61 21.15
C SER A 94 15.83 -25.59 21.04
N GLY A 95 16.65 -25.66 22.09
CA GLY A 95 17.45 -26.83 22.41
C GLY A 95 16.50 -27.93 22.88
N ALA A 96 16.05 -28.77 21.95
CA ALA A 96 15.11 -29.88 22.14
C ALA A 96 13.67 -29.49 22.52
N LYS A 97 12.74 -30.10 21.78
CA LYS A 97 11.28 -30.07 21.95
C LYS A 97 10.88 -30.14 23.42
N SER A 98 10.35 -29.04 23.96
CA SER A 98 9.39 -29.13 25.06
C SER A 98 8.07 -29.60 24.46
N THR A 99 7.88 -30.92 24.43
CA THR A 99 6.57 -31.52 24.17
C THR A 99 5.68 -31.19 25.37
N ARG A 100 4.73 -30.28 25.21
CA ARG A 100 3.47 -30.39 25.97
C ARG A 100 2.82 -31.71 25.53
N PRO A 101 2.30 -32.55 26.44
CA PRO A 101 1.63 -33.80 26.10
C PRO A 101 0.21 -33.49 25.61
N ASN A 102 0.11 -32.88 24.43
CA ASN A 102 -1.05 -32.81 23.54
C ASN A 102 -0.76 -31.66 22.58
N ASP A 103 -0.12 -31.95 21.45
CA ASP A 103 -0.58 -31.42 20.17
C ASP A 103 0.02 -32.24 19.03
N LYS A 104 -0.88 -32.57 18.10
CA LYS A 104 -0.67 -33.52 17.02
C LYS A 104 0.39 -32.99 16.04
N ALA A 105 1.25 -33.90 15.62
CA ALA A 105 2.22 -33.69 14.56
C ALA A 105 1.55 -33.18 13.27
N CYS A 106 2.07 -32.08 12.73
CA CYS A 106 2.06 -31.85 11.29
C CYS A 106 3.52 -31.70 10.84
N ASP A 107 4.08 -32.82 10.38
CA ASP A 107 5.26 -32.83 9.54
C ASP A 107 4.94 -32.12 8.22
N SER A 108 5.80 -31.20 7.78
CA SER A 108 6.18 -31.11 6.37
C SER A 108 7.38 -30.19 6.16
N ASN A 109 8.49 -30.85 5.81
CA ASN A 109 9.43 -30.50 4.74
C ASN A 109 9.90 -29.05 4.61
N PHE A 110 11.11 -28.85 5.13
CA PHE A 110 12.04 -27.81 4.71
C PHE A 110 12.55 -28.15 3.30
N GLN A 111 12.22 -27.32 2.32
CA GLN A 111 12.86 -27.35 1.01
C GLN A 111 13.64 -26.05 0.85
N GLU A 112 14.96 -26.17 0.89
CA GLU A 112 15.89 -25.10 0.52
C GLU A 112 15.54 -24.58 -0.88
N LEU A 113 15.18 -23.31 -0.98
CA LEU A 113 15.17 -22.58 -2.23
C LEU A 113 16.08 -21.37 -2.09
N SER A 114 17.31 -21.61 -2.54
CA SER A 114 18.13 -20.64 -3.27
C SER A 114 17.26 -19.76 -4.18
N GLY A 115 17.41 -18.44 -4.07
CA GLY A 115 16.78 -17.53 -5.04
C GLY A 115 16.71 -16.06 -4.63
N ALA A 116 17.55 -15.26 -5.29
CA ALA A 116 17.28 -13.91 -5.79
C ALA A 116 16.88 -12.79 -4.82
N ASN A 117 17.78 -11.81 -4.71
CA ASN A 117 17.46 -10.41 -4.39
C ASN A 117 16.30 -9.91 -5.27
N SER A 118 15.22 -9.47 -4.66
CA SER A 118 14.14 -8.72 -5.32
C SER A 118 13.30 -8.01 -4.25
N ILE A 119 13.81 -6.87 -3.79
CA ILE A 119 12.97 -5.80 -3.21
C ILE A 119 12.19 -5.23 -4.40
N LEU A 120 10.89 -4.99 -4.21
CA LEU A 120 9.87 -4.60 -5.20
C LEU A 120 9.10 -5.76 -5.83
N ARG A 121 7.90 -6.01 -5.31
CA ARG A 121 6.78 -6.48 -6.15
C ARG A 121 5.52 -5.70 -5.82
N SER A 122 5.27 -4.71 -6.67
CA SER A 122 3.94 -4.20 -6.99
C SER A 122 3.07 -5.39 -7.40
N THR A 123 1.92 -5.55 -6.75
CA THR A 123 0.85 -6.42 -7.22
C THR A 123 0.09 -5.68 -8.32
N HIS A 124 0.53 -5.86 -9.57
CA HIS A 124 -0.36 -5.73 -10.71
C HIS A 124 -1.38 -6.86 -10.64
N ASN A 125 -2.61 -6.53 -10.25
CA ASN A 125 -3.76 -7.35 -10.60
C ASN A 125 -4.35 -6.83 -11.91
N SER A 126 -4.57 -7.80 -12.77
CA SER A 126 -5.08 -7.75 -14.14
C SER A 126 -6.40 -7.00 -14.27
N GLU A 127 -6.49 -6.31 -15.39
CA GLU A 127 -7.69 -5.84 -16.07
C GLU A 127 -8.70 -6.99 -16.21
N ASP A 128 -9.92 -6.80 -15.70
CA ASP A 128 -11.16 -7.00 -16.44
C ASP A 128 -12.37 -6.60 -15.56
N ASP A 129 -13.21 -5.75 -16.17
CA ASP A 129 -14.59 -5.36 -15.82
C ASP A 129 -14.91 -4.80 -14.42
N LEU A 130 -14.96 -3.46 -14.32
CA LEU A 130 -15.96 -2.80 -13.46
C LEU A 130 -16.58 -1.57 -14.13
N GLU A 131 -17.89 -1.72 -14.39
CA GLU A 131 -18.88 -0.71 -14.70
C GLU A 131 -18.78 0.51 -13.78
N LEU A 132 -18.78 1.70 -14.39
CA LEU A 132 -19.03 2.96 -13.70
C LEU A 132 -20.51 3.02 -13.28
N THR A 133 -20.79 2.79 -12.00
CA THR A 133 -22.00 3.32 -11.36
C THR A 133 -21.65 4.61 -10.63
N LEU A 134 -22.06 5.72 -11.23
CA LEU A 134 -22.10 7.03 -10.58
C LEU A 134 -23.17 6.97 -9.47
N THR A 135 -22.78 7.11 -8.21
CA THR A 135 -23.71 7.56 -7.17
C THR A 135 -23.13 8.80 -6.48
N THR A 136 -23.87 9.88 -6.66
CA THR A 136 -23.69 11.17 -5.98
C THR A 136 -24.28 11.07 -4.57
N ASN A 137 -23.53 11.55 -3.59
CA ASN A 137 -23.94 12.14 -2.30
C ASN A 137 -25.00 11.45 -1.44
N GLY A 138 -24.66 11.20 -0.18
CA GLY A 138 -25.61 11.18 0.92
C GLY A 138 -25.30 10.14 1.98
N ASP A 139 -24.83 10.62 3.13
CA ASP A 139 -25.09 10.11 4.48
C ASP A 139 -25.10 8.59 4.69
N ASP A 140 -24.09 8.06 5.41
CA ASP A 140 -24.39 7.24 6.58
C ASP A 140 -23.19 7.04 7.52
N LYS A 141 -23.52 7.11 8.81
CA LYS A 141 -22.64 6.90 9.96
C LYS A 141 -22.40 5.40 10.17
N ASN A 142 -21.27 5.09 10.82
CA ASN A 142 -20.86 3.79 11.41
C ASN A 142 -20.18 2.83 10.41
N ALA A 143 -19.02 2.24 10.69
CA ALA A 143 -18.50 1.80 11.97
C ALA A 143 -16.97 1.99 12.04
N ALA A 144 -16.50 2.67 13.07
CA ALA A 144 -15.13 2.55 13.54
C ALA A 144 -14.93 1.13 14.08
N THR A 145 -14.42 0.23 13.24
CA THR A 145 -13.80 -1.01 13.70
C THR A 145 -12.49 -0.61 14.37
N ASN A 146 -12.54 -0.33 15.67
CA ASN A 146 -11.37 -0.20 16.53
C ASN A 146 -10.71 -1.57 16.71
N GLN A 147 -10.11 -2.12 15.64
CA GLN A 147 -8.96 -3.00 15.81
C GLN A 147 -7.77 -2.07 16.01
N SER A 148 -7.19 -2.11 17.21
CA SER A 148 -5.99 -1.34 17.55
C SER A 148 -4.82 -1.88 16.71
N ALA A 149 -4.75 -1.45 15.45
CA ALA A 149 -3.69 -1.82 14.52
C ALA A 149 -2.35 -1.34 15.09
N LEU A 150 -1.35 -2.22 15.09
CA LEU A 150 0.00 -1.87 15.52
C LEU A 150 0.52 -0.72 14.66
N LEU A 151 1.02 0.34 15.31
CA LEU A 151 1.61 1.47 14.61
C LEU A 151 2.86 1.00 13.83
N PRO A 152 3.08 1.54 12.62
CA PRO A 152 4.33 1.33 11.91
C PRO A 152 5.54 1.72 12.75
N VAL A 153 6.67 1.05 12.51
CA VAL A 153 7.95 1.42 13.12
C VAL A 153 8.39 2.76 12.53
N ASP A 154 8.64 3.75 13.38
CA ASP A 154 9.07 5.07 12.93
C ASP A 154 10.60 5.21 12.82
N ARG A 155 11.06 6.36 12.33
CA ARG A 155 12.49 6.67 12.23
C ARG A 155 13.22 6.60 13.57
N GLY A 156 12.60 7.15 14.62
CA GLY A 156 13.18 7.21 15.97
C GLY A 156 13.33 5.82 16.58
N ASP A 157 12.33 4.96 16.39
CA ASP A 157 12.34 3.55 16.78
C ASP A 157 13.56 2.83 16.17
N ILE A 158 13.84 3.04 14.88
CA ILE A 158 14.98 2.43 14.18
C ILE A 158 16.32 2.92 14.78
N VAL A 159 16.46 4.23 14.99
CA VAL A 159 17.69 4.81 15.55
C VAL A 159 17.92 4.32 16.98
N HIS A 160 16.87 4.28 17.80
CA HIS A 160 16.94 3.77 19.17
C HIS A 160 17.33 2.28 19.19
N ALA A 161 16.71 1.46 18.34
CA ALA A 161 17.03 0.04 18.23
C ALA A 161 18.50 -0.21 17.88
N VAL A 162 19.04 0.54 16.91
CA VAL A 162 20.46 0.45 16.53
C VAL A 162 21.36 0.90 17.68
N GLN A 163 21.02 2.00 18.35
CA GLN A 163 21.81 2.52 19.45
C GLN A 163 21.86 1.54 20.63
N ASP A 164 20.75 0.89 20.97
CA ASP A 164 20.69 -0.09 22.05
C ASP A 164 21.45 -1.37 21.72
N LEU A 165 21.35 -1.84 20.46
CA LEU A 165 22.12 -2.98 19.99
C LEU A 165 23.62 -2.71 20.11
N LEU A 166 24.08 -1.54 19.68
CA LEU A 166 25.50 -1.17 19.79
C LEU A 166 25.97 -1.03 21.25
N LYS A 167 25.17 -0.39 22.10
CA LYS A 167 25.46 -0.29 23.54
C LYS A 167 25.61 -1.67 24.17
N SER A 168 24.76 -2.64 23.80
CA SER A 168 24.85 -4.02 24.32
C SER A 168 26.14 -4.74 23.89
N ALA A 169 26.70 -4.39 22.73
CA ALA A 169 28.00 -4.86 22.24
C ALA A 169 29.18 -4.04 22.80
N ASN A 170 28.93 -3.13 23.75
CA ASN A 170 29.91 -2.20 24.30
C ASN A 170 30.56 -1.30 23.23
N LEU A 171 29.79 -0.99 22.19
CA LEU A 171 30.13 -0.05 21.13
C LEU A 171 29.31 1.23 21.30
N SER A 172 29.89 2.38 20.91
CA SER A 172 29.16 3.65 20.82
C SER A 172 29.04 4.06 19.37
N LEU A 173 27.89 4.63 19.03
CA LEU A 173 27.72 5.32 17.76
C LEU A 173 28.25 6.75 17.92
N ASP A 174 29.08 7.19 16.97
CA ASP A 174 29.53 8.58 16.90
C ASP A 174 28.36 9.50 16.52
N ASP A 175 28.36 10.72 17.07
CA ASP A 175 27.25 11.66 16.86
C ASP A 175 27.10 12.05 15.36
N ASP A 176 28.20 12.15 14.62
CA ASP A 176 28.14 12.46 13.18
C ASP A 176 27.50 11.29 12.41
N VAL A 177 27.85 10.05 12.77
CA VAL A 177 27.27 8.84 12.16
C VAL A 177 25.77 8.76 12.46
N LYS A 178 25.36 9.10 13.68
CA LYS A 178 23.95 9.17 14.07
C LYS A 178 23.19 10.20 13.25
N ASN A 179 23.73 11.40 13.09
CA ASN A 179 23.12 12.47 12.31
C ASN A 179 22.96 12.09 10.83
N VAL A 180 23.97 11.42 10.26
CA VAL A 180 23.92 10.89 8.88
C VAL A 180 22.84 9.81 8.76
N MET A 181 22.71 8.92 9.75
CA MET A 181 21.67 7.89 9.77
C MET A 181 20.27 8.51 9.82
N GLU A 182 20.02 9.47 10.71
CA GLU A 182 18.74 10.18 10.81
C GLU A 182 18.38 10.89 9.50
N SER A 183 19.35 11.57 8.88
CA SER A 183 19.17 12.26 7.59
C SER A 183 18.85 11.28 6.46
N ASN A 184 19.51 10.12 6.42
CA ASN A 184 19.25 9.10 5.40
C ASN A 184 17.85 8.49 5.53
N LEU A 185 17.38 8.27 6.76
CA LEU A 185 16.01 7.81 7.00
C LEU A 185 14.99 8.87 6.58
N GLU A 186 15.26 10.15 6.87
CA GLU A 186 14.40 11.25 6.41
C GLU A 186 14.31 11.33 4.89
N LEU A 187 15.44 11.24 4.20
CA LEU A 187 15.47 11.26 2.73
C LEU A 187 14.67 10.10 2.14
N ARG A 188 14.73 8.91 2.75
CA ARG A 188 13.91 7.77 2.32
C ARG A 188 12.42 8.04 2.47
N ASP A 189 12.01 8.63 3.59
CA ASP A 189 10.60 9.00 3.80
C ASP A 189 10.14 10.05 2.78
N GLN A 190 10.99 11.05 2.50
CA GLN A 190 10.70 12.07 1.48
C GLN A 190 10.60 11.46 0.07
N ILE A 191 11.46 10.51 -0.28
CA ILE A 191 11.39 9.80 -1.56
C ILE A 191 10.08 9.04 -1.66
N ALA A 192 9.72 8.24 -0.65
CA ALA A 192 8.49 7.47 -0.64
C ALA A 192 7.25 8.37 -0.77
N GLN A 193 7.22 9.50 -0.06
CA GLN A 193 6.12 10.47 -0.16
C GLN A 193 6.03 11.09 -1.56
N LYS A 194 7.17 11.47 -2.15
CA LYS A 194 7.20 12.04 -3.50
C LYS A 194 6.82 11.03 -4.58
N GLU A 195 7.17 9.75 -4.41
CA GLU A 195 6.73 8.68 -5.31
C GLU A 195 5.20 8.54 -5.31
N ILE A 196 4.59 8.47 -4.12
CA ILE A 196 3.13 8.43 -3.96
C ILE A 196 2.48 9.67 -4.59
N HIS A 197 3.05 10.85 -4.34
CA HIS A 197 2.52 12.10 -4.89
C HIS A 197 2.63 12.14 -6.42
N MET A 198 3.76 11.71 -6.97
CA MET A 198 3.98 11.65 -8.42
C MET A 198 3.01 10.67 -9.09
N GLU A 199 2.78 9.51 -8.48
CA GLU A 199 1.79 8.55 -8.98
C GLU A 199 0.37 9.15 -9.00
N SER A 200 0.00 9.89 -7.95
CA SER A 200 -1.28 10.63 -7.90
C SER A 200 -1.40 11.65 -9.04
N LEU A 201 -0.37 12.48 -9.25
CA LEU A 201 -0.37 13.49 -10.32
C LEU A 201 -0.46 12.85 -11.72
N VAL A 202 0.26 11.75 -11.94
CA VAL A 202 0.19 11.01 -13.22
C VAL A 202 -1.21 10.44 -13.44
N ASN A 203 -1.83 9.90 -12.39
CA ASN A 203 -3.18 9.38 -12.49
C ASN A 203 -4.22 10.48 -12.76
N GLU A 204 -4.11 11.62 -12.07
CA GLU A 204 -4.93 12.81 -12.34
C GLU A 204 -4.77 13.28 -13.78
N GLY A 205 -3.54 13.37 -14.28
CA GLY A 205 -3.25 13.69 -15.68
C GLY A 205 -3.90 12.71 -16.65
N ARG A 206 -3.86 11.40 -16.37
CA ARG A 206 -4.52 10.36 -17.18
C ARG A 206 -6.04 10.53 -17.19
N ILE A 207 -6.65 10.81 -16.04
CA ILE A 207 -8.10 11.03 -15.92
C ILE A 207 -8.51 12.27 -16.71
N LEU A 208 -7.76 13.37 -16.58
CA LEU A 208 -8.00 14.60 -17.33
C LEU A 208 -7.87 14.36 -18.83
N ALA A 209 -6.84 13.65 -19.29
CA ALA A 209 -6.67 13.31 -20.70
C ALA A 209 -7.83 12.46 -21.24
N LYS A 210 -8.30 11.47 -20.48
CA LYS A 210 -9.47 10.65 -20.83
C LYS A 210 -10.74 11.48 -20.94
N ASN A 211 -10.98 12.38 -20.00
CA ASN A 211 -12.13 13.28 -20.01
C ASN A 211 -12.06 14.27 -21.19
N MET A 212 -10.87 14.79 -21.49
CA MET A 212 -10.65 15.68 -22.63
C MET A 212 -10.92 14.97 -23.96
N SER A 213 -10.48 13.72 -24.12
CA SER A 213 -10.79 12.91 -25.31
C SER A 213 -12.30 12.76 -25.51
N LYS A 214 -13.07 12.51 -24.44
CA LYS A 214 -14.54 12.39 -24.52
C LYS A 214 -15.22 13.73 -24.86
N GLY A 215 -14.67 14.85 -24.38
CA GLY A 215 -15.14 16.19 -24.75
C GLY A 215 -14.86 16.54 -26.22
N MET A 216 -13.75 16.02 -26.77
CA MET A 216 -13.30 16.29 -28.13
C MET A 216 -14.25 15.73 -29.20
N ASP A 217 -14.91 14.60 -28.91
CA ASP A 217 -15.84 13.93 -29.86
C ASP A 217 -17.00 14.83 -30.30
N VAL A 218 -17.37 15.84 -29.49
CA VAL A 218 -18.45 16.80 -29.83
C VAL A 218 -18.06 17.73 -30.97
N PHE A 219 -16.76 17.94 -31.19
CA PHE A 219 -16.22 18.79 -32.25
C PHE A 219 -15.94 18.02 -33.55
N LEU A 220 -16.02 16.68 -33.51
CA LEU A 220 -15.80 15.82 -34.67
C LEU A 220 -17.09 15.64 -35.48
N CYS A 221 -16.96 15.69 -36.80
CA CYS A 221 -18.05 15.39 -37.71
C CYS A 221 -18.41 13.89 -37.63
N PRO A 222 -19.69 13.52 -37.44
CA PRO A 222 -20.09 12.11 -37.40
C PRO A 222 -19.83 11.33 -38.70
N ILE A 223 -19.72 12.02 -39.85
CA ILE A 223 -19.47 11.41 -41.16
C ILE A 223 -17.97 11.24 -41.41
N THR A 224 -17.19 12.31 -41.27
CA THR A 224 -15.76 12.32 -41.65
C THR A 224 -14.86 11.82 -40.52
N ARG A 225 -15.35 11.85 -39.27
CA ARG A 225 -14.56 11.59 -38.04
C ARG A 225 -13.39 12.58 -37.85
N GLU A 226 -13.45 13.71 -38.52
CA GLU A 226 -12.47 14.80 -38.44
C GLU A 226 -13.09 16.04 -37.79
N LEU A 227 -12.25 16.98 -37.35
CA LEU A 227 -12.67 18.24 -36.74
C LEU A 227 -13.51 19.04 -37.75
N MET A 228 -14.64 19.60 -37.32
CA MET A 228 -15.50 20.41 -38.19
C MET A 228 -14.90 21.81 -38.42
N GLU A 229 -14.75 22.19 -39.68
CA GLU A 229 -14.35 23.53 -40.11
C GLU A 229 -15.58 24.40 -40.43
N ASP A 230 -16.62 23.79 -41.01
CA ASP A 230 -17.90 24.43 -41.34
C ASP A 230 -19.08 23.64 -40.76
N PRO A 231 -19.28 23.70 -39.42
CA PRO A 231 -20.34 22.94 -38.76
C PRO A 231 -21.73 23.45 -39.16
N VAL A 232 -22.59 22.54 -39.62
CA VAL A 232 -23.99 22.78 -39.97
C VAL A 232 -24.93 21.80 -39.27
N ILE A 233 -26.07 22.30 -38.79
CA ILE A 233 -27.13 21.53 -38.17
C ILE A 233 -28.09 21.02 -39.26
N CYS A 234 -28.38 19.72 -39.23
CA CYS A 234 -29.39 19.08 -40.06
C CYS A 234 -30.74 19.00 -39.32
N ALA A 235 -31.82 18.65 -40.03
CA ALA A 235 -33.19 18.60 -39.48
C ALA A 235 -33.39 17.58 -38.34
N ASP A 236 -32.43 16.66 -38.15
CA ASP A 236 -32.39 15.70 -37.04
C ASP A 236 -31.76 16.27 -35.75
N GLY A 237 -31.34 17.54 -35.77
CA GLY A 237 -30.71 18.22 -34.64
C GLY A 237 -29.22 17.92 -34.46
N HIS A 238 -28.61 17.14 -35.35
CA HIS A 238 -27.18 16.85 -35.29
C HIS A 238 -26.37 17.83 -36.13
N THR A 239 -25.12 18.05 -35.72
CA THR A 239 -24.16 18.89 -36.44
C THR A 239 -23.20 18.02 -37.24
N TYR A 240 -22.92 18.45 -38.47
CA TYR A 240 -22.03 17.80 -39.41
C TYR A 240 -21.12 18.83 -40.08
N GLU A 241 -20.03 18.36 -40.66
CA GLU A 241 -19.25 19.14 -41.61
C GLU A 241 -20.07 19.39 -42.88
N ARG A 242 -20.13 20.64 -43.36
CA ARG A 242 -20.97 21.08 -44.48
C ARG A 242 -20.77 20.22 -45.72
N TYR A 243 -19.52 20.09 -46.19
CA TYR A 243 -19.27 19.37 -47.45
C TYR A 243 -19.71 17.90 -47.34
N ALA A 244 -19.55 17.29 -46.17
CA ALA A 244 -19.83 15.89 -45.94
C ALA A 244 -21.35 15.61 -45.93
N ILE A 245 -22.13 16.45 -45.24
CA ILE A 245 -23.59 16.30 -45.22
C ILE A 245 -24.22 16.67 -46.56
N GLU A 246 -23.71 17.69 -47.25
CA GLU A 246 -24.19 18.03 -48.60
C GLU A 246 -23.97 16.89 -49.58
N MET A 247 -22.81 16.22 -49.51
CA MET A 247 -22.53 15.04 -50.35
C MET A 247 -23.45 13.86 -50.00
N TRP A 248 -23.71 13.62 -48.70
CA TRP A 248 -24.62 12.57 -48.25
C TRP A 248 -26.05 12.79 -48.74
N LEU A 249 -26.55 14.03 -48.64
CA LEU A 249 -27.93 14.39 -49.02
C LEU A 249 -28.20 14.33 -50.53
N ARG A 250 -27.16 14.26 -51.38
CA ARG A 250 -27.31 14.05 -52.83
C ARG A 250 -27.81 12.65 -53.16
N THR A 251 -27.51 11.66 -52.33
CA THR A 251 -27.83 10.25 -52.59
C THR A 251 -28.76 9.65 -51.54
N ASN A 252 -28.93 10.29 -50.38
CA ASN A 252 -29.73 9.79 -49.26
C ASN A 252 -30.64 10.89 -48.67
N SER A 253 -31.87 10.52 -48.29
CA SER A 253 -32.83 11.41 -47.61
C SER A 253 -32.99 11.08 -46.11
N ARG A 254 -32.00 10.40 -45.52
CA ARG A 254 -31.99 9.95 -44.12
C ARG A 254 -30.82 10.57 -43.36
N SER A 255 -30.95 10.69 -42.05
CA SER A 255 -29.88 11.15 -41.16
C SER A 255 -28.69 10.17 -41.21
N PRO A 256 -27.45 10.65 -41.42
CA PRO A 256 -26.25 9.80 -41.33
C PRO A 256 -26.03 9.18 -39.93
N LYS A 257 -26.56 9.80 -38.87
CA LYS A 257 -26.30 9.39 -37.48
C LYS A 257 -27.38 8.49 -36.90
N THR A 258 -28.64 8.80 -37.17
CA THR A 258 -29.79 8.05 -36.62
C THR A 258 -30.41 7.10 -37.63
N ASN A 259 -30.02 7.22 -38.91
CA ASN A 259 -30.63 6.52 -40.03
C ASN A 259 -32.15 6.72 -40.10
N GLN A 260 -32.69 7.82 -39.59
CA GLN A 260 -34.12 8.16 -39.71
C GLN A 260 -34.38 9.08 -40.91
N PRO A 261 -35.56 9.03 -41.55
CA PRO A 261 -35.93 9.98 -42.61
C PRO A 261 -35.85 11.43 -42.13
N LEU A 262 -35.25 12.31 -42.92
CA LEU A 262 -35.17 13.73 -42.60
C LEU A 262 -36.44 14.45 -43.05
N SER A 263 -36.97 15.32 -42.20
CA SER A 263 -38.14 16.15 -42.52
C SER A 263 -37.82 17.27 -43.50
N SER A 264 -36.55 17.67 -43.60
CA SER A 264 -36.05 18.70 -44.50
C SER A 264 -34.56 18.47 -44.80
N THR A 265 -34.12 18.89 -45.98
CA THR A 265 -32.70 18.89 -46.39
C THR A 265 -32.03 20.25 -46.16
N GLN A 266 -32.72 21.20 -45.53
CA GLN A 266 -32.14 22.50 -45.18
C GLN A 266 -31.04 22.33 -44.11
N LEU A 267 -29.93 23.03 -44.31
CA LEU A 267 -28.78 23.04 -43.42
C LEU A 267 -28.66 24.42 -42.76
N ILE A 268 -28.56 24.44 -41.44
CA ILE A 268 -28.46 25.67 -40.65
C ILE A 268 -27.02 25.81 -40.16
N PRO A 269 -26.29 26.90 -40.48
CA PRO A 269 -24.94 27.12 -39.96
C PRO A 269 -24.89 27.15 -38.43
N ASN A 270 -23.95 26.41 -37.82
CA ASN A 270 -23.72 26.41 -36.38
C ASN A 270 -22.54 27.32 -36.02
N HIS A 271 -22.79 28.63 -36.02
CA HIS A 271 -21.74 29.63 -35.71
C HIS A 271 -21.19 29.49 -34.29
N ALA A 272 -22.02 29.10 -33.32
CA ALA A 272 -21.56 28.90 -31.95
C ALA A 272 -20.51 27.79 -31.87
N LEU A 273 -20.78 26.63 -32.49
CA LEU A 273 -19.82 25.53 -32.51
C LEU A 273 -18.54 25.90 -33.27
N ARG A 274 -18.67 26.59 -34.40
CA ARG A 274 -17.50 27.05 -35.18
C ARG A 274 -16.58 27.92 -34.32
N ASN A 275 -17.12 28.94 -33.68
CA ASN A 275 -16.34 29.86 -32.85
C ASN A 275 -15.65 29.12 -31.68
N THR A 276 -16.33 28.14 -31.07
CA THR A 276 -15.71 27.33 -30.01
C THR A 276 -14.59 26.44 -30.52
N ILE A 277 -14.72 25.85 -31.71
CA ILE A 277 -13.68 25.03 -32.33
C ILE A 277 -12.47 25.90 -32.66
N GLU A 278 -12.68 27.06 -33.28
CA GLU A 278 -11.62 28.02 -33.60
C GLU A 278 -10.84 28.43 -32.34
N ALA A 279 -11.54 28.90 -31.30
CA ALA A 279 -10.90 29.28 -30.04
C ALA A 279 -10.11 28.12 -29.39
N MET A 280 -10.63 26.89 -29.46
CA MET A 280 -9.94 25.72 -28.96
C MET A 280 -8.66 25.43 -29.75
N THR A 281 -8.72 25.47 -31.09
CA THR A 281 -7.55 25.23 -31.94
C THR A 281 -6.45 26.25 -31.72
N GLU A 282 -6.80 27.54 -31.57
CA GLU A 282 -5.85 28.60 -31.24
C GLU A 282 -5.15 28.35 -29.90
N SER A 283 -5.92 27.97 -28.87
CA SER A 283 -5.37 27.64 -27.56
C SER A 283 -4.44 26.42 -27.61
N MET A 284 -4.81 25.38 -28.36
CA MET A 284 -3.98 24.18 -28.52
C MET A 284 -2.68 24.49 -29.24
N ASP A 285 -2.70 25.36 -30.25
CA ASP A 285 -1.50 25.75 -30.99
C ASP A 285 -0.57 26.63 -30.16
N ALA A 286 -1.10 27.47 -29.27
CA ALA A 286 -0.29 28.20 -28.29
C ALA A 286 0.43 27.23 -27.33
N VAL A 287 -0.27 26.19 -26.84
CA VAL A 287 0.32 25.15 -25.97
C VAL A 287 1.41 24.37 -26.69
N LYS A 288 1.19 23.95 -27.95
CA LYS A 288 2.20 23.25 -28.75
C LYS A 288 3.46 24.10 -28.97
N LYS A 289 3.29 25.40 -29.25
CA LYS A 289 4.40 26.34 -29.42
C LYS A 289 5.22 26.46 -28.13
N PHE A 290 4.56 26.57 -26.97
CA PHE A 290 5.25 26.58 -25.68
C PHE A 290 6.04 25.28 -25.45
N ALA A 291 5.41 24.12 -25.64
CA ALA A 291 6.08 22.83 -25.45
C ALA A 291 7.32 22.65 -26.35
N ASN A 292 7.26 23.11 -27.61
CA ASN A 292 8.38 23.04 -28.54
C ASN A 292 9.50 24.05 -28.27
N THR A 293 9.27 25.06 -27.42
CA THR A 293 10.28 26.08 -27.10
C THR A 293 11.19 25.64 -25.95
N TYR A 294 10.78 24.65 -25.15
CA TYR A 294 11.47 24.21 -23.92
C TYR A 294 11.87 22.73 -23.90
N ASN A 295 11.70 22.02 -25.02
CA ASN A 295 12.27 20.70 -25.30
C ASN A 295 13.46 20.85 -26.25
#